data_AF-A0AAW3MVC3-F1
#
_entry.id   AF-A0AAW3MVC3-F1
#
_cell.length_a   1.000
_cell.length_b   1.000
_cell.length_c   1.000
_cell.angle_alpha   90.00
_cell.angle_beta   90.00
_cell.angle_gamma   90.00
#
_symmetry.space_group_name_H-M   'P 1'
#
loop_
_entity.id
_entity.type
_entity.pdbx_description
1 polymer ?
#
loop_
_entity_poly.entity_id
_entity_poly.type
_entity_poly.pdbx_seq_one_letter_code
_entity_poly.pdbx_strand_id
1 'polypeptide(L)' 'MHGRQQPGGGMLNSDEWKSLVVAGSRTLCPACESDNLTMGACAIGAMTVHQEYTCETCQHEFTAVFALLGCYEGHPE' A
#
# COMPACT_ATOMS: atom_id res chain seq x y z
N MET A 1 21.46 -11.88 -20.75
CA MET A 1 20.01 -11.67 -20.87
C MET A 1 19.30 -12.82 -20.14
N HIS A 2 19.32 -12.82 -18.79
CA HIS A 2 18.66 -13.89 -18.02
C HIS A 2 17.21 -13.51 -17.74
N GLY A 3 16.33 -14.48 -17.94
CA GLY A 3 14.88 -14.32 -18.06
C GLY A 3 14.20 -13.70 -16.85
N ARG A 4 13.15 -12.92 -17.14
CA ARG A 4 12.16 -12.46 -16.17
C ARG A 4 11.43 -13.67 -15.61
N GLN A 5 11.84 -14.14 -14.45
CA GLN A 5 11.01 -15.00 -13.62
C GLN A 5 9.87 -14.13 -13.10
N GLN A 6 8.67 -14.26 -13.67
CA GLN A 6 7.44 -13.84 -12.98
C GLN A 6 7.18 -14.87 -11.86
N PRO A 7 7.13 -14.49 -10.58
CA PRO A 7 6.57 -15.36 -9.58
C PRO A 7 5.05 -15.17 -9.60
N GLY A 8 4.35 -16.20 -10.07
CA GLY A 8 2.90 -16.32 -9.97
C GLY A 8 2.46 -16.58 -8.53
N GLY A 9 2.36 -15.52 -7.73
CA GLY A 9 1.36 -15.40 -6.68
C GLY A 9 0.20 -14.59 -7.26
N GLY A 10 -1.03 -15.07 -7.14
CA GLY A 10 -2.18 -14.26 -7.53
C GLY A 10 -2.14 -12.92 -6.78
N MET A 11 -2.40 -11.82 -7.48
CA MET A 11 -2.49 -10.49 -6.86
C MET A 11 -3.40 -10.58 -5.63
N LEU A 12 -2.92 -10.06 -4.50
CA LEU A 12 -3.68 -10.02 -3.26
C LEU A 12 -4.99 -9.28 -3.48
N ASN A 13 -6.10 -9.84 -2.99
CA ASN A 13 -7.33 -9.08 -2.93
C ASN A 13 -7.24 -8.01 -1.81
N SER A 14 -8.22 -7.10 -1.78
CA SER A 14 -8.22 -5.97 -0.84
C SER A 14 -8.15 -6.40 0.63
N ASP A 15 -8.87 -7.45 1.01
CA ASP A 15 -8.92 -7.91 2.41
C ASP A 15 -7.64 -8.64 2.82
N GLU A 16 -7.09 -9.48 1.94
CA GLU A 16 -5.79 -10.15 2.14
C GLU A 16 -4.68 -9.12 2.29
N TRP A 17 -4.63 -8.15 1.37
CA TRP A 17 -3.66 -7.06 1.38
C TRP A 17 -3.76 -6.24 2.66
N LYS A 18 -4.97 -5.83 3.04
CA LYS A 18 -5.21 -5.06 4.27
C LYS A 18 -4.73 -5.82 5.51
N SER A 19 -5.02 -7.12 5.59
CA SER A 19 -4.60 -7.96 6.72
C SER A 19 -3.08 -7.97 6.88
N LEU A 20 -2.34 -8.16 5.79
CA LEU A 20 -0.88 -8.19 5.79
C LEU A 20 -0.27 -6.82 6.15
N VAL A 21 -0.78 -5.74 5.54
CA VAL A 21 -0.29 -4.38 5.79
C VAL A 21 -0.48 -3.97 7.25
N VAL A 22 -1.64 -4.28 7.84
CA VAL A 22 -1.91 -3.98 9.26
C VAL A 22 -1.04 -4.84 10.18
N ALA A 23 -0.93 -6.14 9.91
CA ALA A 23 -0.12 -7.05 10.72
C ALA A 23 1.37 -6.68 10.70
N GLY A 24 1.89 -6.28 9.54
CA GLY A 24 3.28 -5.86 9.35
C GLY A 24 3.56 -4.39 9.66
N SER A 25 2.53 -3.57 9.93
CA SER A 25 2.62 -2.11 10.03
C SER A 25 3.41 -1.48 8.87
N ARG A 26 3.20 -1.99 7.66
CA ARG A 26 4.00 -1.67 6.48
C ARG A 26 3.19 -1.85 5.20
N THR A 27 3.14 -0.83 4.35
CA THR A 27 2.51 -0.94 3.03
C THR A 27 3.31 -1.86 2.11
N LEU A 28 2.62 -2.77 1.43
CA LEU A 28 3.19 -3.71 0.45
C LEU A 28 2.51 -3.53 -0.91
N CYS A 29 3.19 -3.91 -1.99
CA CYS A 29 2.59 -4.01 -3.31
C CYS A 29 1.62 -5.20 -3.35
N PRO A 30 0.34 -5.04 -3.73
CA PRO A 30 -0.59 -6.15 -3.82
C PRO A 30 -0.24 -7.17 -4.91
N ALA A 31 0.58 -6.79 -5.89
CA ALA A 31 0.94 -7.64 -7.02
C ALA A 31 2.20 -8.49 -6.79
N CYS A 32 3.15 -8.06 -5.96
CA CYS A 32 4.42 -8.75 -5.76
C CYS A 32 4.94 -8.75 -4.31
N GLU A 33 4.15 -8.21 -3.37
CA GLU A 33 4.46 -8.12 -1.94
C GLU A 33 5.74 -7.33 -1.60
N SER A 34 6.36 -6.69 -2.59
CA SER A 34 7.47 -5.76 -2.39
C SER A 34 7.03 -4.53 -1.60
N ASP A 35 7.91 -4.11 -0.71
CA ASP A 35 7.89 -2.90 0.08
C ASP A 35 8.55 -1.71 -0.61
N ASN A 36 9.18 -1.93 -1.77
CA ASN A 36 9.85 -0.89 -2.53
C ASN A 36 8.81 -0.06 -3.29
N LEU A 37 8.17 0.86 -2.57
CA LEU A 37 7.07 1.69 -3.04
C LEU A 37 7.47 3.16 -3.08
N THR A 38 7.17 3.82 -4.17
CA THR A 38 7.16 5.28 -4.26
C THR A 38 5.77 5.80 -3.93
N MET A 39 5.70 6.81 -3.07
CA MET A 39 4.45 7.48 -2.70
C MET A 39 4.15 8.61 -3.68
N GLY A 40 2.96 8.57 -4.28
CA GLY A 40 2.44 9.59 -5.18
C GLY A 40 1.61 10.64 -4.46
N ALA A 41 0.61 11.19 -5.16
CA ALA A 41 -0.29 12.18 -4.58
C ALA A 41 -1.16 11.56 -3.47
N CYS A 42 -1.62 12.42 -2.57
CA CYS A 42 -2.49 12.05 -1.47
C CYS A 42 -3.71 12.97 -1.44
N ALA A 43 -4.90 12.40 -1.37
CA ALA A 43 -6.14 13.12 -1.14
C ALA A 43 -6.63 12.86 0.28
N ILE A 44 -6.73 13.93 1.08
CA ILE A 44 -7.15 13.88 2.48
C ILE A 44 -8.56 14.46 2.58
N GLY A 45 -9.52 13.64 2.97
CA GLY A 45 -10.88 14.03 3.30
C GLY A 45 -11.15 13.91 4.80
N ALA A 46 -12.34 14.37 5.22
CA ALA A 46 -12.75 14.28 6.63
C ALA A 46 -12.88 12.82 7.12
N MET A 47 -13.15 11.87 6.23
CA MET A 47 -13.39 10.46 6.58
C MET A 47 -12.30 9.51 6.10
N THR A 48 -11.62 9.85 5.01
CA THR A 48 -10.68 8.95 4.36
C THR A 48 -9.43 9.69 3.88
N VAL A 49 -8.34 8.95 3.80
CA VAL A 49 -7.11 9.34 3.11
C VAL A 49 -6.88 8.36 1.96
N HIS A 50 -6.75 8.88 0.75
CA HIS A 50 -6.41 8.10 -0.44
C HIS A 50 -4.94 8.37 -0.78
N GLN A 51 -4.09 7.35 -0.70
CA GLN A 51 -2.66 7.46 -0.99
C GLN A 51 -2.32 6.65 -2.23
N GLU A 52 -1.75 7.31 -3.23
CA GLU A 52 -1.22 6.66 -4.43
C GLU A 52 0.14 6.02 -4.16
N TYR A 53 0.35 4.83 -4.70
CA TYR A 53 1.59 4.09 -4.64
C TYR A 53 1.97 3.53 -6.02
N THR A 54 3.25 3.60 -6.33
CA THR A 54 3.86 2.91 -7.46
C THR A 54 4.91 1.94 -6.92
N CYS A 55 4.80 0.67 -7.27
CA CYS A 55 5.80 -0.33 -6.88
C CYS A 55 7.02 -0.26 -7.80
N GLU A 56 8.20 0.04 -7.28
CA GLU A 56 9.41 0.15 -8.09
C GLU A 56 9.88 -1.22 -8.62
N THR A 57 9.52 -2.31 -7.94
CA THR A 57 9.90 -3.68 -8.33
C THR A 57 9.12 -4.18 -9.55
N CYS A 58 7.80 -3.97 -9.59
CA CYS A 58 6.93 -4.52 -10.64
C CYS A 58 6.19 -3.45 -11.46
N GLN A 59 6.37 -2.18 -11.13
CA GLN A 59 5.73 -1.01 -11.76
C GLN A 59 4.19 -1.02 -11.66
N HIS A 60 3.64 -1.77 -10.71
CA HIS A 60 2.21 -1.78 -10.43
C HIS A 60 1.80 -0.52 -9.65
N GLU A 61 0.79 0.17 -10.16
CA GLU A 61 0.18 1.35 -9.55
C GLU A 61 -1.10 0.95 -8.83
N PHE A 62 -1.27 1.46 -7.60
CA PHE A 62 -2.47 1.22 -6.80
C PHE A 62 -2.71 2.35 -5.80
N THR A 63 -3.94 2.47 -5.31
CA THR A 63 -4.32 3.45 -4.29
C THR A 63 -4.75 2.73 -3.02
N ALA A 64 -4.12 3.05 -1.90
CA ALA A 64 -4.60 2.61 -0.59
C ALA A 64 -5.62 3.61 -0.04
N VAL A 65 -6.63 3.10 0.66
CA VAL A 65 -7.61 3.93 1.36
C VAL A 65 -7.49 3.67 2.87
N PHE A 66 -7.24 4.73 3.61
CA PHE A 66 -7.22 4.73 5.08
C PHE A 66 -8.45 5.45 5.62
N ALA A 67 -8.96 5.03 6.77
CA ALA A 67 -10.11 5.64 7.42
C ALA A 67 -9.66 6.52 8.60
N LEU A 68 -10.40 7.60 8.87
CA LEU A 68 -10.27 8.37 10.10
C LEU A 68 -10.66 7.48 11.28
N LEU A 69 -9.71 7.21 12.18
CA LEU A 69 -9.96 6.46 13.41
C LEU A 69 -10.30 7.36 14.60
N GLY A 70 -9.84 8.61 14.59
CA GLY A 70 -10.07 9.56 15.67
C GLY A 70 -9.18 10.79 15.55
N CYS A 71 -9.25 11.66 16.55
CA CYS A 71 -8.41 12.84 16.71
C CYS A 71 -7.95 12.90 18.17
N TYR A 72 -6.72 13.33 18.42
CA TYR A 72 -6.18 13.57 19.75
C TYR A 72 -5.60 14.98 19.81
N GLU A 73 -5.54 15.55 21.02
CA GLU A 73 -4.91 16.84 21.26
C GLU A 73 -3.38 16.67 21.34
N GLY A 74 -2.63 17.52 20.62
CA GLY A 74 -1.15 17.51 20.63
C GLY A 74 -0.51 17.01 19.33
N HIS A 75 0.79 16.69 19.38
CA HIS A 75 1.55 16.09 18.28
C HIS A 75 1.86 14.62 18.61
N PRO A 76 1.90 13.71 17.61
CA PRO A 76 2.38 12.34 17.84
C PRO A 76 3.82 12.40 18.35
N GLU A 77 4.08 11.69 19.44
CA GLU A 77 5.42 11.44 19.97
C GLU A 77 6.21 10.44 19.11
#